data_AF-A0A9N9P0L0-F1
#
_entry.id   AF-A0A9N9P0L0-F1
#
_cell.length_a   1.000
_cell.length_b   1.000
_cell.length_c   1.000
_cell.angle_alpha   90.00
_cell.angle_beta   90.00
_cell.angle_gamma   90.00
#
_symmetry.space_group_name_H-M   'P 1'
#
loop_
_entity.id
_entity.type
_entity.pdbx_description
1 polymer ?
#
loop_
_entity_poly.entity_id
_entity_poly.type
_entity_poly.pdbx_seq_one_letter_code
_entity_poly.pdbx_strand_id
1 'polypeptide(L)'
;EVKGILPYLAPEVLREKQFSRASDIYALGVIMTEIANGKRSKCKPEFDFVIPDCYVKLAERCIDSDLKKRPTVKEIWKKVDEWNELMKSSDDENEVKKQFLEADKIIKTLPISVQDHDNDPYTSKIISDEECKTQLQSLELS
;
A
#
# COMPACT_ATOMS: atom_id res chain seq x y z
N GLU A 1 -11.55 -22.06 -1.01
CA GLU A 1 -12.22 -20.74 -1.13
C GLU A 1 -11.82 -19.78 -0.01
N VAL A 2 -11.81 -18.47 -0.27
CA VAL A 2 -11.60 -17.41 0.74
C VAL A 2 -12.57 -16.26 0.48
N LYS A 3 -13.03 -15.56 1.53
CA LYS A 3 -13.86 -14.36 1.39
C LYS A 3 -12.99 -13.12 1.54
N GLY A 4 -13.01 -12.23 0.56
CA GLY A 4 -12.21 -11.00 0.59
C GLY A 4 -12.27 -10.17 -0.69
N ILE A 5 -11.37 -9.20 -0.79
CA ILE A 5 -11.17 -8.38 -1.99
C ILE A 5 -9.80 -8.75 -2.55
N LEU A 6 -9.77 -9.35 -3.74
CA LEU A 6 -8.62 -10.11 -4.25
C LEU A 6 -7.26 -9.36 -4.20
N PRO A 7 -7.15 -8.07 -4.61
CA PRO A 7 -5.86 -7.37 -4.60
C PRO A 7 -5.28 -7.09 -3.21
N TYR A 8 -6.09 -7.18 -2.15
CA TYR A 8 -5.68 -6.88 -0.77
C TYR A 8 -5.33 -8.14 0.02
N LEU A 9 -5.53 -9.32 -0.58
CA LEU A 9 -5.21 -10.59 0.07
C LEU A 9 -3.72 -10.88 -0.01
N ALA A 10 -3.11 -11.06 1.17
CA ALA A 10 -1.70 -11.38 1.28
C ALA A 10 -1.35 -12.75 0.65
N PRO A 11 -0.10 -12.97 0.19
CA PRO A 11 0.32 -14.22 -0.43
C PRO A 11 0.03 -15.47 0.43
N GLU A 12 0.23 -15.37 1.74
CA GLU A 12 -0.07 -16.46 2.67
C GLU A 12 -1.58 -16.74 2.80
N VAL A 13 -2.43 -15.72 2.69
CA VAL A 13 -3.90 -15.89 2.70
C VAL A 13 -4.34 -16.58 1.41
N LEU A 14 -3.76 -16.20 0.27
CA LEU A 14 -4.06 -16.84 -1.02
C LEU A 14 -3.70 -18.33 -1.01
N ARG A 15 -2.57 -18.68 -0.37
CA ARG A 15 -2.01 -20.04 -0.30
C ARG A 15 -2.68 -20.91 0.76
N GLU A 16 -2.82 -20.40 1.97
CA GLU A 16 -3.21 -21.19 3.16
C GLU A 16 -4.62 -20.86 3.66
N LYS A 17 -5.26 -19.83 3.11
CA LYS A 17 -6.60 -19.35 3.52
C LYS A 17 -6.66 -18.91 4.99
N GLN A 18 -5.51 -18.63 5.60
CA GLN A 18 -5.39 -18.20 7.00
C GLN A 18 -5.07 -16.71 7.07
N PHE A 19 -5.94 -15.97 7.75
CA PHE A 19 -5.73 -14.55 8.04
C PHE A 19 -4.87 -14.38 9.30
N SER A 20 -4.08 -13.32 9.32
CA SER A 20 -3.22 -12.98 10.44
C SER A 20 -3.07 -11.46 10.56
N ARG A 21 -2.49 -11.00 11.67
CA ARG A 21 -2.10 -9.59 11.80
C ARG A 21 -1.15 -9.15 10.68
N ALA A 22 -0.27 -10.05 10.21
CA ALA A 22 0.64 -9.74 9.11
C ALA A 22 -0.09 -9.60 7.77
N SER A 23 -1.20 -10.32 7.56
CA SER A 23 -2.02 -10.14 6.35
C SER A 23 -2.79 -8.82 6.37
N ASP A 24 -3.21 -8.35 7.54
CA ASP A 24 -3.82 -7.01 7.67
C ASP A 24 -2.81 -5.90 7.32
N ILE A 25 -1.55 -6.07 7.71
CA ILE A 25 -0.46 -5.15 7.35
C ILE A 25 -0.21 -5.15 5.84
N TYR A 26 -0.27 -6.31 5.19
CA TYR A 26 -0.18 -6.40 3.74
C TYR A 26 -1.30 -5.60 3.06
N ALA A 27 -2.55 -5.81 3.48
CA ALA A 27 -3.69 -5.06 2.96
C ALA A 27 -3.53 -3.54 3.16
N LEU A 28 -3.00 -3.11 4.31
CA LEU A 28 -2.65 -1.71 4.56
C LEU A 28 -1.57 -1.20 3.59
N GLY A 29 -0.54 -2.00 3.29
CA GLY A 29 0.48 -1.66 2.30
C GLY A 29 -0.09 -1.45 0.90
N VAL A 30 -1.03 -2.31 0.47
CA VAL A 30 -1.76 -2.13 -0.79
C VAL A 30 -2.54 -0.81 -0.79
N ILE A 31 -3.26 -0.50 0.31
CA ILE A 31 -4.00 0.77 0.46
C ILE A 31 -3.05 1.97 0.42
N MET A 32 -1.88 1.90 1.07
CA MET A 32 -0.88 2.97 1.03
C MET A 32 -0.45 3.29 -0.40
N THR A 33 -0.23 2.27 -1.22
CA THR A 33 0.08 2.48 -2.63
C THR A 33 -1.09 3.05 -3.43
N GLU A 34 -2.32 2.63 -3.15
CA GLU A 34 -3.51 3.21 -3.78
C GLU A 34 -3.67 4.70 -3.47
N ILE A 35 -3.43 5.09 -2.22
CA ILE A 35 -3.44 6.50 -1.78
C ILE A 35 -2.36 7.28 -2.53
N ALA A 36 -1.15 6.72 -2.64
CA ALA A 36 -0.03 7.41 -3.26
C ALA A 36 -0.25 7.62 -4.77
N ASN A 37 -0.86 6.66 -5.44
CA ASN A 37 -1.12 6.75 -6.88
C ASN A 37 -2.44 7.44 -7.24
N GLY A 38 -3.39 7.50 -6.30
CA GLY A 38 -4.77 7.91 -6.56
C GLY A 38 -5.57 6.94 -7.45
N LYS A 39 -5.12 5.69 -7.57
CA LYS A 39 -5.73 4.65 -8.42
C LYS A 39 -5.69 3.29 -7.74
N ARG A 40 -6.75 2.50 -7.95
CA ARG A 40 -6.93 1.19 -7.33
C ARG A 40 -5.89 0.20 -7.86
N SER A 41 -5.28 -0.55 -6.95
CA SER A 41 -4.35 -1.62 -7.27
C SER A 41 -5.15 -2.82 -7.77
N LYS A 42 -4.93 -3.21 -9.04
CA LYS A 42 -5.58 -4.39 -9.62
C LYS A 42 -4.80 -5.67 -9.31
N CYS A 43 -3.47 -5.58 -9.26
CA CYS A 43 -2.59 -6.75 -9.10
C CYS A 43 -1.44 -6.46 -8.13
N LYS A 44 -0.49 -5.63 -8.56
CA LYS A 44 0.71 -5.27 -7.79
C LYS A 44 0.67 -3.79 -7.42
N PRO A 45 1.04 -3.45 -6.18
CA PRO A 45 1.29 -2.08 -5.80
C PRO A 45 2.56 -1.58 -6.53
N GLU A 46 2.38 -0.70 -7.50
CA GLU A 46 3.46 0.07 -8.15
C GLU A 46 3.36 1.52 -7.73
N PHE A 47 4.42 2.32 -7.81
CA PHE A 47 4.38 3.72 -7.42
C PHE A 47 4.50 4.61 -8.66
N ASP A 48 3.49 5.42 -8.89
CA ASP A 48 3.44 6.43 -9.95
C ASP A 48 3.54 7.83 -9.32
N PHE A 49 4.12 8.80 -10.03
CA PHE A 49 4.38 10.17 -9.54
C PHE A 49 5.55 10.31 -8.57
N VAL A 50 5.88 11.56 -8.23
CA VAL A 50 6.89 11.86 -7.21
C VAL A 50 6.27 11.62 -5.84
N ILE A 51 6.45 10.39 -5.36
CA ILE A 51 6.04 9.94 -4.03
C ILE A 51 7.27 10.00 -3.12
N PRO A 52 7.15 10.50 -1.87
CA PRO A 52 8.26 10.52 -0.93
C PRO A 52 8.87 9.13 -0.74
N ASP A 53 10.19 8.99 -0.93
CA ASP A 53 10.91 7.72 -0.77
C ASP A 53 10.66 7.06 0.59
N CYS A 54 10.54 7.87 1.65
CA CYS A 54 10.24 7.37 2.99
C CYS A 54 8.88 6.66 3.05
N TYR A 55 7.89 7.11 2.28
CA TYR A 55 6.56 6.53 2.19
C TYR A 55 6.60 5.23 1.38
N VAL A 56 7.25 5.27 0.22
CA VAL A 56 7.49 4.09 -0.64
C VAL A 56 8.12 2.96 0.17
N LYS A 57 9.23 3.25 0.86
CA LYS A 57 9.94 2.26 1.69
C LYS A 57 9.08 1.66 2.79
N LEU A 58 8.18 2.45 3.39
CA LEU A 58 7.27 1.93 4.42
C LEU A 58 6.21 1.01 3.80
N ALA A 59 5.60 1.41 2.68
CA ALA A 59 4.60 0.64 1.98
C ALA A 59 5.18 -0.68 1.41
N GLU A 60 6.38 -0.63 0.81
CA GLU A 60 7.11 -1.82 0.34
C GLU A 60 7.34 -2.83 1.46
N ARG A 61 7.74 -2.36 2.64
CA ARG A 61 7.88 -3.24 3.82
C ARG A 61 6.56 -3.85 4.25
N CYS A 62 5.44 -3.13 4.14
CA CYS A 62 4.12 -3.66 4.46
C CYS A 62 3.70 -4.80 3.52
N ILE A 63 4.07 -4.73 2.23
CA ILE A 63 3.72 -5.73 1.21
C ILE A 63 4.79 -6.80 0.98
N ASP A 64 5.82 -6.86 1.84
CA ASP A 64 6.91 -7.83 1.73
C ASP A 64 6.37 -9.27 1.77
N SER A 65 6.94 -10.14 0.94
CA SER A 65 6.57 -11.56 0.89
C SER A 65 6.95 -12.31 2.16
N ASP A 66 7.99 -11.86 2.87
CA ASP A 66 8.38 -12.37 4.18
C ASP A 66 7.58 -11.67 5.29
N LEU A 67 6.70 -12.44 5.93
CA LEU A 67 5.85 -11.99 7.04
C LEU A 67 6.65 -11.35 8.18
N LYS A 68 7.91 -11.74 8.40
CA LYS A 68 8.75 -11.22 9.48
C LYS A 68 9.34 -9.85 9.17
N LYS A 69 9.44 -9.47 7.89
CA LYS A 69 9.93 -8.15 7.47
C LYS A 69 8.84 -7.09 7.52
N ARG A 70 7.57 -7.52 7.46
CA ARG A 70 6.41 -6.63 7.61
C ARG A 70 6.44 -5.96 8.99
N PRO A 71 6.28 -4.63 9.04
CA PRO A 71 6.24 -3.91 10.30
C PRO A 71 4.97 -4.26 11.07
N THR A 72 5.02 -4.10 12.38
CA THR A 72 3.83 -4.09 13.22
C THR A 72 3.07 -2.77 13.07
N VAL A 73 1.77 -2.77 13.37
CA VAL A 73 0.96 -1.55 13.41
C VAL A 73 1.56 -0.47 14.32
N LYS A 74 2.23 -0.87 15.41
CA LYS A 74 2.90 0.04 16.34
C LYS A 74 4.10 0.74 15.68
N GLU A 75 4.88 0.02 14.88
CA GLU A 75 6.00 0.60 14.14
C GLU A 75 5.53 1.54 13.03
N ILE A 76 4.46 1.17 12.31
CA ILE A 76 3.82 2.03 11.31
C ILE A 76 3.32 3.31 11.96
N TRP A 77 2.54 3.20 13.05
CA TRP A 77 2.00 4.34 13.77
C TRP A 77 3.12 5.27 14.24
N LYS A 78 4.17 4.72 14.84
CA LYS A 78 5.33 5.50 15.27
C LYS A 78 5.99 6.25 14.10
N LYS A 79 6.13 5.60 12.93
CA LYS A 79 6.70 6.24 11.74
C LYS A 79 5.84 7.39 11.22
N VAL A 80 4.53 7.19 11.16
CA VAL A 80 3.58 8.22 10.74
C VAL A 80 3.56 9.39 11.73
N ASP A 81 3.62 9.11 13.03
CA ASP A 81 3.70 10.11 14.09
C ASP A 81 5.01 10.93 14.00
N GLU A 82 6.15 10.26 13.81
CA GLU A 82 7.44 10.90 13.54
C GLU A 82 7.35 11.86 12.33
N TRP A 83 6.73 11.45 11.23
CA TRP A 83 6.56 12.31 10.05
C TRP A 83 5.63 13.51 10.33
N ASN A 84 4.53 13.30 11.05
CA ASN A 84 3.60 14.37 11.42
C ASN A 84 4.29 15.44 12.29
N GLU A 85 5.09 15.01 13.26
CA GLU A 85 5.84 15.94 14.13
C GLU A 85 6.93 16.67 13.34
N LEU A 86 7.63 15.98 12.43
CA LEU A 86 8.60 16.62 11.53
C LEU A 86 7.96 17.72 10.67
N MET A 87 6.76 17.48 10.14
CA MET A 87 6.04 18.48 9.33
C MET A 87 5.65 19.73 10.13
N LYS A 88 5.37 19.60 11.44
CA LYS A 88 5.08 20.74 12.34
C LYS A 88 6.33 21.46 12.82
N SER A 89 7.49 20.78 12.78
CA SER A 89 8.75 21.34 13.25
C SER A 89 9.26 22.45 12.33
N SER A 90 10.16 23.29 12.85
CA SER A 90 10.87 24.31 12.06
C SER A 90 12.14 23.79 11.36
N ASP A 91 12.42 22.48 11.42
CA ASP A 91 13.59 21.89 10.78
C ASP A 91 13.33 21.68 9.28
N ASP A 92 13.62 22.71 8.49
CA ASP A 92 13.49 22.68 7.04
C ASP A 92 14.65 21.97 6.33
N GLU A 93 15.72 21.61 7.07
CA GLU A 93 16.85 20.86 6.52
C GLU A 93 16.60 19.35 6.49
N ASN A 94 15.63 18.87 7.29
CA ASN A 94 15.26 17.47 7.37
C ASN A 94 14.87 16.87 6.00
N GLU A 95 15.54 15.78 5.65
CA GLU A 95 15.39 15.13 4.34
C GLU A 95 13.99 14.54 4.13
N VAL A 96 13.40 13.92 5.16
CA VAL A 96 12.04 13.36 5.05
C VAL A 96 11.02 14.46 4.83
N LYS A 97 11.14 15.58 5.57
CA LYS A 97 10.27 16.74 5.40
C LYS A 97 10.38 17.32 3.99
N LYS A 98 11.60 17.45 3.47
CA LYS A 98 11.86 17.92 2.10
C LYS A 98 11.16 17.04 1.05
N GLN A 99 11.25 15.71 1.18
CA GLN A 99 10.57 14.79 0.26
C GLN A 99 9.06 15.01 0.23
N PHE A 100 8.41 15.16 1.39
CA PHE A 100 6.97 15.46 1.45
C PHE A 100 6.63 16.82 0.84
N LEU A 101 7.42 17.86 1.11
CA LEU A 101 7.19 19.20 0.58
C LEU A 101 7.39 19.26 -0.95
N GLU A 102 8.35 18.51 -1.49
CA GLU A 102 8.59 18.41 -2.93
C GLU A 102 7.45 17.67 -3.63
N ALA A 103 7.02 16.54 -3.09
CA ALA A 103 5.87 15.79 -3.60
C ALA A 103 4.60 16.68 -3.60
N ASP A 104 4.33 17.41 -2.52
CA ASP A 104 3.16 18.30 -2.43
C ASP A 104 3.17 19.44 -3.46
N LYS A 105 4.35 20.00 -3.77
CA LYS A 105 4.50 20.99 -4.84
C LYS A 105 4.12 20.41 -6.19
N ILE A 106 4.55 19.19 -6.50
CA ILE A 106 4.30 18.53 -7.78
C ILE A 106 2.83 18.11 -7.89
N ILE A 107 2.26 17.49 -6.85
CA ILE A 107 0.86 17.05 -6.84
C ILE A 107 -0.09 18.20 -7.14
N LYS A 108 0.16 19.39 -6.60
CA LYS A 108 -0.65 20.60 -6.86
C LYS A 108 -0.63 21.05 -8.33
N THR A 109 0.37 20.65 -9.11
CA THR A 109 0.50 20.98 -10.54
C THR A 109 -0.11 19.92 -11.45
N LEU A 110 -0.41 18.72 -10.93
CA LEU A 110 -0.99 17.65 -11.71
C LEU A 110 -2.49 17.93 -11.95
N PRO A 111 -3.00 17.66 -13.16
CA PRO A 111 -4.45 17.70 -13.38
C PRO A 111 -5.09 16.67 -12.45
N ILE A 112 -6.11 17.09 -11.69
CA ILE A 112 -6.94 16.16 -10.93
C ILE A 112 -7.62 15.26 -11.95
N SER A 113 -7.05 14.09 -12.23
CA SER A 113 -7.79 13.06 -12.94
C SER A 113 -8.74 12.47 -11.93
N VAL A 114 -10.00 12.90 -11.97
CA VAL A 114 -11.08 12.09 -11.41
C VAL A 114 -11.11 10.86 -12.30
N GLN A 115 -10.37 9.82 -11.92
CA GLN A 115 -10.52 8.55 -12.59
C GLN A 115 -11.93 8.11 -12.25
N ASP A 116 -12.76 7.94 -13.27
CA ASP A 116 -14.01 7.20 -13.14
C ASP A 116 -13.64 5.90 -12.43
N HIS A 117 -14.05 5.79 -11.17
CA HIS A 117 -13.89 4.54 -10.45
C HIS A 117 -14.56 3.50 -11.33
N ASP A 118 -13.79 2.53 -11.85
CA ASP A 118 -14.35 1.28 -12.34
C ASP A 118 -15.46 0.92 -11.35
N ASN A 119 -16.70 0.73 -11.84
CA ASN A 119 -17.91 0.47 -11.03
C ASN A 119 -17.82 -0.81 -10.17
N ASP A 120 -16.62 -1.36 -9.97
CA ASP A 120 -16.33 -2.49 -9.10
C ASP A 120 -16.34 -2.04 -7.64
N PRO A 121 -17.37 -2.39 -6.86
CA PRO A 121 -17.46 -1.98 -5.47
C PRO A 121 -16.32 -2.54 -4.62
N TYR A 122 -15.91 -1.80 -3.59
CA TYR A 122 -15.00 -2.28 -2.53
C TYR A 122 -15.72 -3.28 -1.61
N THR A 123 -16.24 -4.36 -2.19
CA THR A 123 -17.02 -5.38 -1.47
C THR A 123 -16.33 -6.72 -1.54
N SER A 124 -16.30 -7.41 -0.40
CA SER A 124 -15.77 -8.77 -0.34
C SER A 124 -16.64 -9.72 -1.17
N LYS A 125 -16.00 -10.63 -1.91
CA LYS A 125 -16.64 -11.76 -2.59
C LYS A 125 -16.00 -13.07 -2.17
N ILE A 126 -16.67 -14.19 -2.45
CA ILE A 126 -16.06 -15.51 -2.38
C ILE A 126 -15.11 -15.64 -3.56
N ILE A 127 -13.87 -16.02 -3.28
CA ILE A 127 -12.78 -16.16 -4.23
C ILE A 127 -12.44 -17.64 -4.29
N SER A 128 -12.47 -18.19 -5.51
CA SER A 128 -12.16 -19.58 -5.80
C SER A 128 -10.67 -19.89 -5.63
N ASP A 129 -10.34 -21.18 -5.53
CA ASP A 129 -8.94 -21.59 -5.42
C ASP A 129 -8.14 -21.32 -6.70
N GLU A 130 -8.78 -21.35 -7.87
CA GLU A 130 -8.14 -20.97 -9.14
C GLU A 130 -7.83 -19.47 -9.21
N GLU A 131 -8.78 -18.59 -8.82
CA GLU A 131 -8.51 -17.15 -8.74
C GLU A 131 -7.36 -16.84 -7.77
N CYS A 132 -7.30 -17.53 -6.63
CA CYS A 132 -6.17 -17.38 -5.71
C CYS A 132 -4.82 -17.81 -6.32
N LYS A 133 -4.79 -18.92 -7.08
CA LYS A 133 -3.57 -19.37 -7.76
C LYS A 133 -3.13 -18.35 -8.82
N THR A 134 -4.06 -17.83 -9.61
CA THR A 134 -3.77 -16.80 -10.62
C THR A 134 -3.20 -15.53 -9.97
N GLN A 135 -3.82 -15.05 -8.90
CA GLN A 135 -3.32 -13.88 -8.17
C GLN A 135 -1.93 -14.14 -7.59
N LEU A 136 -1.71 -15.30 -6.98
CA LEU A 136 -0.43 -15.65 -6.38
C LEU A 136 0.69 -15.70 -7.42
N GLN A 137 0.44 -16.29 -8.60
CA GLN A 137 1.39 -16.29 -9.71
C GLN A 137 1.73 -14.86 -10.16
N SER A 138 0.74 -13.97 -10.24
CA SER A 138 0.97 -12.57 -10.62
C SER A 138 1.88 -11.81 -9.65
N LEU A 139 1.82 -12.14 -8.35
CA LEU A 139 2.65 -11.53 -7.31
C LEU A 139 4.09 -12.07 -7.32
N GLU A 140 4.30 -13.32 -7.72
CA GLU A 140 5.61 -14.00 -7.72
C GLU A 140 6.44 -13.74 -9.00
N LEU A 141 5.81 -13.35 -10.11
CA LEU A 141 6.46 -13.14 -11.43
C LEU A 141 7.06 -11.74 -11.66
N SER A 142 7.10 -10.89 -10.63
CA SER A 142 7.37 -9.46 -10.72
C SER A 142 8.35 -8.97 -9.66
#